data_AF-A0A1W1W365-F1
#
_entry.id   AF-A0A1W1W365-F1
#
_cell.length_a   1.000
_cell.length_b   1.000
_cell.length_c   1.000
_cell.angle_alpha   90.00
_cell.angle_beta   90.00
_cell.angle_gamma   90.00
#
_symmetry.space_group_name_H-M   'P 1'
#
loop_
_entity.id
_entity.type
_entity.pdbx_description
1 polymer ?
#
loop_
_entity_poly.entity_id
_entity_poly.type
_entity_poly.pdbx_seq_one_letter_code
_entity_poly.pdbx_strand_id
1 'polypeptide(L)'
;MTDASTRTPPGKPAARDALGLVDLRDLPAELEPAGELRGNPDAVVLSGGSVIIGPDGAILAGPVYDVETILTAEIDLARIPEEQLTLDVTGHYARPDVFGPA
;
A
#
# COMPACT_ATOMS: atom_id res chain seq x y z
N MET A 1 -8.39 12.31 16.34
CA MET A 1 -7.40 11.34 16.85
C MET A 1 -7.62 10.08 16.04
N THR A 2 -6.80 9.83 15.03
CA THR A 2 -6.96 8.71 14.11
C THR A 2 -6.58 7.43 14.85
N ASP A 3 -7.53 6.51 15.04
CA ASP A 3 -7.24 5.19 15.59
C ASP A 3 -6.73 4.32 14.43
N ALA A 4 -5.43 4.10 14.43
CA ALA A 4 -4.74 3.23 13.49
C ALA A 4 -4.52 1.90 14.20
N SER A 5 -5.22 0.85 13.77
CA SER A 5 -5.07 -0.47 14.36
C SER A 5 -4.41 -1.42 13.36
N THR A 6 -3.45 -2.18 13.87
CA THR A 6 -2.80 -3.28 13.15
C THR A 6 -3.14 -4.58 13.86
N ARG A 7 -3.54 -5.59 13.09
CA ARG A 7 -3.73 -6.95 13.63
C ARG A 7 -3.23 -8.01 12.68
N THR A 8 -2.72 -9.10 13.24
CA THR A 8 -2.41 -10.31 12.49
C THR A 8 -3.71 -11.03 12.11
N PRO A 9 -3.90 -11.47 10.85
CA PRO A 9 -5.09 -12.21 10.44
C PRO A 9 -5.21 -13.58 11.15
N PRO A 10 -6.42 -14.02 11.55
CA PRO A 10 -6.61 -15.33 12.18
C PRO A 10 -6.65 -16.49 11.17
N GLY A 11 -5.92 -17.58 11.42
CA GLY A 11 -6.28 -18.92 10.95
C GLY A 11 -5.70 -19.42 9.60
N LYS A 12 -4.60 -18.88 9.08
CA LYS A 12 -3.86 -19.49 7.96
C LYS A 12 -2.40 -19.75 8.36
N PRO A 13 -1.78 -20.89 7.98
CA PRO A 13 -0.34 -21.05 8.10
C PRO A 13 0.33 -20.08 7.14
N ALA A 14 0.84 -18.96 7.67
CA ALA A 14 1.82 -18.04 7.07
C ALA A 14 1.84 -17.96 5.53
N ALA A 15 0.68 -17.81 4.89
CA ALA A 15 0.61 -17.40 3.50
C ALA A 15 0.76 -15.88 3.54
N ARG A 16 2.01 -15.43 3.38
CA ARG A 16 2.41 -14.03 3.55
C ARG A 16 1.84 -13.09 2.48
N ASP A 17 0.92 -13.56 1.63
CA ASP A 17 0.38 -12.88 0.45
C ASP A 17 -0.44 -11.60 0.70
N ALA A 18 -0.59 -11.15 1.94
CA ALA A 18 -1.31 -9.91 2.25
C ALA A 18 -0.39 -8.69 2.08
N LEU A 19 -0.96 -7.58 1.60
CA LEU A 19 -0.29 -6.26 1.52
C LEU A 19 0.95 -6.21 0.61
N GLY A 20 1.08 -7.14 -0.34
CA GLY A 20 2.19 -7.19 -1.30
C GLY A 20 3.47 -7.80 -0.75
N LEU A 21 3.40 -8.50 0.37
CA LEU A 21 4.48 -9.33 0.87
C LEU A 21 4.45 -10.68 0.12
N VAL A 22 5.58 -11.12 -0.44
CA VAL A 22 5.67 -12.34 -1.26
C VAL A 22 7.02 -13.01 -1.04
N ASP A 23 7.02 -14.30 -0.71
CA ASP A 23 8.21 -15.12 -0.62
C ASP A 23 8.43 -15.89 -1.94
N LEU A 24 9.66 -16.37 -2.18
CA LEU A 24 9.99 -17.11 -3.41
C LEU A 24 9.12 -18.36 -3.60
N ARG A 25 8.73 -19.02 -2.51
CA ARG A 25 7.84 -20.20 -2.52
C ARG A 25 6.44 -19.94 -3.07
N ASP A 26 5.97 -18.70 -3.01
CA ASP A 26 4.62 -18.31 -3.42
C ASP A 26 4.57 -18.01 -4.93
N LEU A 27 5.74 -17.96 -5.58
CA LEU A 27 5.85 -17.78 -7.02
C LEU A 27 5.62 -19.09 -7.80
N PRO A 28 5.12 -19.00 -9.04
CA PRO A 28 4.98 -20.15 -9.91
C PRO A 28 6.31 -20.88 -10.14
N ALA A 29 6.27 -22.21 -10.14
CA ALA A 29 7.45 -23.07 -10.23
C ALA A 29 8.21 -22.94 -11.58
N GLU A 30 7.54 -22.40 -12.60
CA GLU A 30 8.13 -22.11 -13.91
C GLU A 30 9.11 -20.92 -13.89
N LEU A 31 9.11 -20.12 -12.82
CA LEU A 31 10.03 -19.01 -12.65
C LEU A 31 11.37 -19.50 -12.07
N GLU A 32 12.42 -19.35 -12.87
CA GLU A 32 13.78 -19.60 -12.42
C GLU A 32 14.24 -18.52 -11.43
N PRO A 33 14.55 -18.86 -10.17
CA PRO A 33 15.02 -17.88 -9.20
C PRO A 33 16.35 -17.26 -9.64
N ALA A 34 16.50 -15.94 -9.50
CA ALA A 34 17.73 -15.25 -9.86
C ALA A 34 18.71 -15.16 -8.67
N GLY A 35 20.01 -15.24 -8.95
CA GLY A 35 21.08 -14.91 -8.00
C GLY A 35 20.90 -15.50 -6.60
N GLU A 36 20.86 -14.62 -5.61
CA GLU A 36 20.80 -14.94 -4.16
C GLU A 36 19.47 -15.58 -3.72
N LEU A 37 18.43 -15.55 -4.56
CA LEU A 37 17.16 -16.24 -4.29
C LEU A 37 17.27 -17.76 -4.52
N ARG A 38 18.25 -18.21 -5.33
CA ARG A 38 18.40 -19.64 -5.65
C ARG A 38 18.66 -20.45 -4.39
N GLY A 39 17.85 -21.48 -4.18
CA GLY A 39 17.98 -22.38 -3.03
C GLY A 39 17.46 -21.81 -1.72
N ASN A 40 16.86 -20.62 -1.71
CA ASN A 40 16.23 -20.04 -0.53
C ASN A 40 14.73 -19.79 -0.77
N PRO A 41 13.86 -20.79 -0.51
CA PRO A 41 12.41 -20.66 -0.72
C PRO A 41 11.72 -19.69 0.26
N ASP A 42 12.38 -19.31 1.36
CA ASP A 42 11.92 -18.29 2.32
C ASP A 42 12.41 -16.88 1.96
N ALA A 43 13.10 -16.71 0.83
CA ALA A 43 13.59 -15.40 0.43
C ALA A 43 12.42 -14.47 0.09
N VAL A 44 12.37 -13.32 0.75
CA VAL A 44 11.40 -12.26 0.47
C VAL A 44 11.68 -11.69 -0.92
N VAL A 45 10.71 -11.80 -1.82
CA VAL A 45 10.75 -11.24 -3.18
C VAL A 45 10.13 -9.85 -3.20
N LEU A 46 9.03 -9.66 -2.48
CA LEU A 46 8.37 -8.37 -2.28
C LEU A 46 8.15 -8.17 -0.78
N SER A 47 8.58 -7.05 -0.22
CA SER A 47 8.55 -6.78 1.23
C SER A 47 7.24 -6.16 1.74
N GLY A 48 6.23 -6.02 0.88
CA GLY A 48 5.01 -5.29 1.19
C GLY A 48 5.17 -3.77 1.01
N GLY A 49 4.87 -2.99 2.05
CA GLY A 49 4.91 -1.53 2.02
C GLY A 49 3.54 -0.85 1.98
N SER A 50 2.47 -1.57 2.28
CA SER A 50 1.13 -0.98 2.31
C SER A 50 1.01 0.11 3.39
N VAL A 51 0.28 1.18 3.06
CA VAL A 51 0.12 2.39 3.87
C VAL A 51 -1.24 3.04 3.56
N ILE A 52 -1.85 3.69 4.53
CA ILE A 52 -3.04 4.53 4.37
C ILE A 52 -2.62 5.97 4.62
N ILE A 53 -2.85 6.85 3.64
CA ILE A 53 -2.45 8.27 3.68
C ILE A 53 -3.70 9.14 3.51
N GLY A 54 -3.83 10.16 4.36
CA GLY A 54 -4.90 11.14 4.32
C GLY A 54 -4.74 12.16 3.17
N PRO A 55 -5.78 12.94 2.87
CA PRO A 55 -5.75 13.94 1.80
C PRO A 55 -4.77 15.10 2.08
N ASP A 56 -4.39 15.32 3.33
CA ASP A 56 -3.38 16.28 3.79
C ASP A 56 -1.94 15.74 3.71
N GLY A 57 -1.78 14.48 3.25
CA GLY A 57 -0.52 13.77 3.23
C GLY A 57 -0.14 13.11 4.56
N ALA A 58 -0.98 13.20 5.60
CA ALA A 58 -0.72 12.55 6.88
C ALA A 58 -0.82 11.02 6.75
N ILE A 59 0.13 10.30 7.34
CA ILE A 59 0.07 8.84 7.40
C ILE A 59 -0.95 8.45 8.47
N LEU A 60 -2.01 7.76 8.05
CA LEU A 60 -3.09 7.28 8.92
C LEU A 60 -2.82 5.86 9.44
N ALA A 61 -2.15 5.01 8.66
CA ALA A 61 -1.71 3.67 9.11
C ALA A 61 -0.57 3.14 8.22
N GLY A 62 0.35 2.37 8.80
CA GLY A 62 1.56 1.88 8.10
C GLY A 62 2.67 2.95 8.01
N PRO A 63 3.63 2.82 7.07
CA PRO A 63 3.82 1.68 6.17
C PRO A 63 4.20 0.40 6.92
N VAL A 64 3.88 -0.77 6.35
CA VAL A 64 4.24 -2.07 6.93
C VAL A 64 5.11 -2.86 5.98
N TYR A 65 6.23 -3.38 6.49
CA TYR A 65 7.19 -4.18 5.75
C TYR A 65 7.42 -5.53 6.45
N ASP A 66 7.71 -6.55 5.65
CA ASP A 66 8.21 -7.88 6.09
C ASP A 66 7.27 -8.67 7.01
N VAL A 67 6.08 -8.15 7.29
CA VAL A 67 5.08 -8.77 8.17
C VAL A 67 3.67 -8.70 7.59
N GLU A 68 3.01 -9.85 7.56
CA GLU A 68 1.61 -9.96 7.18
C GLU A 68 0.75 -9.21 8.21
N THR A 69 -0.03 -8.23 7.75
CA THR A 69 -0.79 -7.34 8.62
C THR A 69 -2.14 -7.00 8.01
N ILE A 70 -3.16 -6.81 8.84
CA ILE A 70 -4.36 -6.08 8.46
C ILE A 70 -4.18 -4.64 8.93
N LEU A 71 -4.15 -3.70 7.99
CA LEU A 71 -4.13 -2.26 8.25
C LEU A 71 -5.56 -1.72 8.24
N THR A 72 -5.92 -1.00 9.30
CA THR A 72 -7.20 -0.29 9.40
C THR A 72 -7.00 1.14 9.89
N ALA A 73 -7.78 2.07 9.36
CA ALA A 73 -7.83 3.45 9.81
C ALA A 73 -9.26 3.99 9.67
N GLU A 74 -9.67 4.85 10.60
CA GLU A 74 -10.89 5.65 10.49
C GLU A 74 -10.66 6.84 9.56
N ILE A 75 -11.57 7.05 8.61
CA ILE A 75 -11.46 8.09 7.58
C ILE A 75 -12.59 9.10 7.74
N ASP A 76 -12.22 10.36 7.97
CA ASP A 76 -13.15 11.48 7.90
C ASP A 76 -13.20 12.04 6.48
N LEU A 77 -14.31 11.78 5.79
CA LEU A 77 -14.52 12.25 4.42
C LEU A 77 -14.72 13.77 4.32
N ALA A 78 -15.04 14.45 5.43
CA ALA A 78 -15.15 15.91 5.45
C ALA A 78 -13.80 16.60 5.21
N ARG A 79 -12.69 15.89 5.39
CA ARG A 79 -11.33 16.39 5.12
C ARG A 79 -11.08 16.66 3.64
N ILE A 80 -11.75 15.94 2.73
CA ILE A 80 -11.53 16.04 1.27
C ILE A 80 -11.78 17.47 0.76
N PRO A 81 -12.96 18.09 0.96
CA PRO A 81 -13.20 19.44 0.48
C PRO A 81 -12.28 20.47 1.15
N GLU A 82 -11.87 20.24 2.40
CA GLU A 82 -10.94 21.15 3.09
C GLU A 82 -9.56 21.16 2.41
N GLU A 83 -9.01 19.99 2.08
CA GLU A 83 -7.71 19.93 1.39
C GLU A 83 -7.79 20.37 -0.08
N GLN A 84 -8.95 20.21 -0.73
CA GLN A 84 -9.19 20.79 -2.06
C GLN A 84 -9.16 22.33 -2.05
N LEU A 85 -9.47 23.00 -0.92
CA LEU A 85 -9.27 24.45 -0.80
C LEU A 85 -7.78 24.83 -0.82
N THR A 86 -6.91 23.95 -0.32
CA THR A 86 -5.46 24.14 -0.39
C THR A 86 -4.94 23.89 -1.80
N LEU A 87 -5.39 22.80 -2.45
CA LEU A 87 -5.00 22.46 -3.81
C LEU A 87 -6.05 21.62 -4.55
N ASP A 88 -6.64 22.20 -5.59
CA ASP A 88 -7.58 21.53 -6.51
C ASP A 88 -7.05 21.52 -7.95
N VAL A 89 -6.23 20.50 -8.27
CA VAL A 89 -5.59 20.36 -9.59
C VAL A 89 -6.55 19.96 -10.71
N THR A 90 -7.69 19.37 -10.37
CA THR A 90 -8.70 18.92 -11.34
C THR A 90 -9.81 19.94 -11.58
N GLY A 91 -9.97 20.94 -10.71
CA GLY A 91 -10.94 22.02 -10.84
C GLY A 91 -10.28 23.38 -11.05
N HIS A 92 -10.19 24.22 -10.01
CA HIS A 92 -9.78 25.63 -10.18
C HIS A 92 -8.39 25.81 -10.81
N TYR A 93 -7.43 24.93 -10.47
CA TYR A 93 -6.08 24.97 -11.05
C TYR A 93 -5.94 24.14 -12.32
N ALA A 94 -7.03 23.58 -12.85
CA ALA A 94 -6.97 22.85 -14.11
C ALA A 94 -6.59 23.78 -15.26
N ARG A 95 -5.69 23.30 -16.13
CA ARG A 95 -5.28 23.98 -17.38
C ARG A 95 -5.67 23.13 -18.59
N PRO A 96 -6.98 22.97 -18.89
CA PRO A 96 -7.43 22.17 -20.02
C PRO A 96 -6.97 22.76 -21.37
N ASP A 97 -6.65 24.04 -21.42
CA ASP A 97 -6.04 24.69 -22.58
C ASP A 97 -4.60 24.21 -22.86
N VAL A 98 -3.91 23.62 -21.87
CA VAL A 98 -2.54 23.09 -21.99
C VAL A 98 -2.51 21.57 -21.96
N PHE A 99 -3.28 20.96 -21.07
CA PHE A 99 -3.27 19.50 -20.81
C PHE A 99 -4.55 18.80 -21.30
N GLY A 100 -5.42 19.50 -22.01
CA GLY A 100 -6.61 18.91 -22.62
C GLY A 100 -6.26 17.99 -23.79
N PRO A 101 -7.18 17.08 -24.17
CA PRO A 101 -7.03 16.30 -25.38
C PRO A 101 -7.02 17.21 -26.61
N ALA A 102 -6.23 16.82 -27.63
CA ALA A 102 -6.17 17.50 -28.92
C ALA A 102 -7.39 17.18 -29.80
#